data_AF-A0A4Q2ZB34-F1
#
_entry.id   AF-A0A4Q2ZB34-F1
#
_cell.length_a   1.000
_cell.length_b   1.000
_cell.length_c   1.000
_cell.angle_alpha   90.00
_cell.angle_beta   90.00
_cell.angle_gamma   90.00
#
_symmetry.space_group_name_H-M   'P 1'
#
loop_
_entity.id
_entity.type
_entity.pdbx_description
1 polymer ?
#
loop_
_entity_poly.entity_id
_entity_poly.type
_entity_poly.pdbx_seq_one_letter_code
_entity_poly.pdbx_strand_id
1 'polypeptide(L)' 'MKSGKCPKCGSSEIITGARLIDEAEYARTRVSTTAKPDALLFKGYKSTLVDAHVCGSCGFIELYAADPGKLRN' A
#
# COMPACT_ATOMS: atom_id res chain seq x y z
N MET A 1 9.70 -4.54 -2.47
CA MET A 1 11.00 -4.54 -3.16
C MET A 1 10.94 -5.52 -4.30
N LYS A 2 10.39 -5.08 -5.45
CA LYS A 2 10.11 -5.96 -6.59
C LYS A 2 11.35 -6.68 -7.15
N SER A 3 12.52 -6.04 -7.08
CA SER A 3 13.79 -6.61 -7.56
C SER A 3 14.48 -7.51 -6.53
N GLY A 4 13.86 -7.78 -5.36
CA GLY A 4 14.50 -8.48 -4.25
C GLY A 4 15.58 -7.66 -3.54
N LYS A 5 15.75 -6.37 -3.90
CA LYS A 5 16.68 -5.44 -3.24
C LYS A 5 15.99 -4.16 -2.80
N CYS A 6 16.47 -3.61 -1.69
CA CYS A 6 16.04 -2.31 -1.20
C CYS A 6 16.46 -1.20 -2.18
N PRO A 7 15.52 -0.39 -2.70
CA PRO A 7 15.86 0.71 -3.60
C PRO A 7 16.61 1.84 -2.88
N LYS A 8 16.57 1.89 -1.55
CA LYS A 8 17.24 2.91 -0.74
C LYS A 8 18.68 2.56 -0.37
N CYS A 9 18.96 1.30 -0.01
CA CYS A 9 20.30 0.90 0.48
C CYS A 9 20.92 -0.31 -0.24
N GLY A 10 20.22 -0.93 -1.20
CA GLY A 10 20.72 -2.07 -1.97
C GLY A 10 20.70 -3.43 -1.25
N SER A 11 20.33 -3.48 0.03
CA SER A 11 20.24 -4.74 0.80
C SER A 11 19.24 -5.73 0.20
N SER A 12 19.52 -7.02 0.34
CA SER A 12 18.62 -8.14 0.00
C SER A 12 17.85 -8.71 1.20
N GLU A 13 18.04 -8.15 2.40
CA GLU A 13 17.26 -8.53 3.58
C GLU A 13 15.86 -7.91 3.50
N ILE A 14 14.89 -8.65 2.96
CA ILE A 14 13.53 -8.17 2.72
C ILE A 14 12.52 -8.96 3.55
N ILE A 15 11.79 -8.25 4.41
CA ILE A 15 10.64 -8.80 5.13
C ILE A 15 9.42 -8.66 4.21
N THR A 16 8.84 -9.79 3.82
CA THR A 16 7.64 -9.87 2.99
C THR A 16 6.39 -10.14 3.83
N GLY A 17 5.20 -9.84 3.29
CA GLY A 17 3.94 -10.07 3.99
C GLY A 17 3.67 -9.10 5.16
N ALA A 18 4.44 -8.02 5.27
CA ALA A 18 4.17 -6.97 6.24
C ALA A 18 2.82 -6.30 5.94
N ARG A 19 2.11 -5.90 7.01
CA ARG A 19 0.80 -5.26 6.92
C ARG A 19 0.87 -3.90 7.59
N LEU A 20 0.33 -2.90 6.91
CA LEU A 20 -0.02 -1.64 7.56
C LEU A 20 -1.34 -1.87 8.33
N ILE A 21 -1.32 -1.51 9.61
CA ILE A 21 -2.47 -1.64 10.50
C ILE A 21 -2.82 -0.22 10.95
N ASP A 22 -4.11 0.11 10.86
CA ASP A 22 -4.64 1.32 11.48
C ASP A 22 -5.02 0.97 12.93
N GLU A 23 -4.35 1.61 13.90
CA GLU A 23 -4.53 1.34 15.33
C GLU A 23 -5.95 1.66 15.82
N ALA A 24 -6.67 2.58 15.17
CA ALA A 24 -8.03 2.93 15.55
C ALA A 24 -9.04 1.80 15.25
N GLU A 25 -8.77 0.97 14.24
CA GLU A 25 -9.69 -0.07 13.78
C GLU A 25 -9.13 -1.50 13.90
N TYR A 26 -7.86 -1.68 14.29
CA TYR A 26 -7.13 -2.95 14.19
C TYR A 26 -7.30 -3.64 12.82
N ALA A 27 -7.52 -2.83 11.78
CA ALA A 27 -7.89 -3.28 10.46
C ALA A 27 -6.72 -3.09 9.48
N ARG A 28 -6.71 -3.90 8.41
CA ARG A 28 -5.76 -3.71 7.31
C ARG A 28 -6.07 -2.39 6.61
N THR A 29 -5.05 -1.57 6.42
CA THR A 29 -5.18 -0.29 5.71
C THR A 29 -5.55 -0.51 4.24
N ARG A 30 -6.40 0.37 3.72
CA ARG A 30 -6.78 0.43 2.30
C ARG A 30 -6.28 1.72 1.66
N VAL A 31 -5.99 1.65 0.37
CA VAL A 31 -5.81 2.83 -0.48
C VAL A 31 -7.06 3.00 -1.34
N SER A 32 -7.50 4.24 -1.51
CA SER A 32 -8.72 4.57 -2.25
C SER A 32 -8.47 5.68 -3.27
N THR A 33 -9.20 5.64 -4.37
CA THR A 33 -9.25 6.72 -5.38
C THR A 33 -10.67 7.24 -5.52
N THR A 34 -10.80 8.53 -5.81
CA THR A 34 -12.06 9.22 -6.07
C THR A 34 -12.16 9.59 -7.54
N ALA A 35 -13.25 9.18 -8.20
CA ALA A 35 -13.50 9.50 -9.60
C ALA A 35 -13.76 11.01 -9.84
N LYS A 36 -14.27 11.73 -8.84
CA LYS A 36 -14.48 13.20 -8.84
C LYS A 36 -14.29 13.74 -7.41
N PRO A 37 -13.18 14.41 -7.08
CA PRO A 37 -12.93 14.95 -5.74
C PRO A 37 -13.99 15.97 -5.29
N ASP A 38 -14.56 16.74 -6.22
CA ASP A 38 -15.45 17.88 -5.93
C ASP A 38 -16.95 17.56 -6.07
N ALA A 39 -17.33 16.30 -6.23
CA ALA A 39 -18.74 15.92 -6.39
C ALA A 39 -19.46 15.81 -5.03
N LEU A 40 -20.44 16.68 -4.80
CA LEU A 40 -21.29 16.75 -3.59
C LEU A 40 -22.09 15.46 -3.29
N LEU A 41 -22.20 14.53 -4.23
CA LEU A 41 -22.90 13.25 -4.09
C LEU A 41 -21.92 12.08 -4.30
N PHE A 42 -21.20 11.77 -3.22
CA PHE A 42 -20.25 10.66 -3.10
C PHE A 42 -20.88 9.30 -3.41
N LYS A 43 -20.62 8.76 -4.60
CA LYS A 43 -20.84 7.32 -4.89
C LYS A 43 -19.77 6.81 -5.85
N GLY A 44 -18.69 6.26 -5.29
CA GLY A 44 -17.76 5.43 -6.06
C GLY A 44 -16.32 5.44 -5.57
N TYR A 45 -16.07 5.35 -4.26
CA TYR A 45 -14.73 5.07 -3.80
C TYR A 45 -14.31 3.70 -4.32
N LYS A 46 -13.26 3.70 -5.14
CA LYS A 46 -12.59 2.50 -5.61
C LYS A 46 -11.42 2.25 -4.68
N SER A 47 -11.41 1.10 -3.98
CA SER A 47 -10.42 0.80 -2.95
C SER A 47 -9.85 -0.60 -3.05
N THR A 48 -8.64 -0.78 -2.51
CA THR A 48 -7.98 -2.07 -2.37
C THR A 48 -7.08 -2.08 -1.13
N LEU A 49 -6.72 -3.27 -0.65
CA LEU A 49 -5.80 -3.43 0.49
C LEU A 49 -4.41 -2.92 0.14
N VAL A 50 -3.68 -2.46 1.14
CA VAL A 50 -2.26 -2.13 1.04
C VAL A 50 -1.43 -3.33 1.50
N ASP A 51 -0.51 -3.78 0.65
CA ASP A 51 0.56 -4.71 1.00
C ASP A 51 1.87 -3.94 1.18
N ALA A 52 2.76 -4.46 2.03
CA ALA A 52 4.02 -3.81 2.34
C ALA A 52 5.21 -4.79 2.28
N HIS A 53 6.35 -4.24 1.86
CA HIS A 53 7.67 -4.86 2.01
C HIS A 53 8.54 -3.95 2.86
N VAL A 54 9.27 -4.53 3.82
CA VAL A 54 10.15 -3.77 4.72
C VAL A 54 11.59 -4.22 4.55
N CYS A 55 12.51 -3.26 4.39
CA CYS A 55 13.94 -3.52 4.45
C CYS A 55 14.33 -3.96 5.86
N GLY A 56 14.91 -5.15 6.01
CA GLY A 56 15.46 -5.61 7.28
C GLY A 56 16.64 -4.76 7.76
N SER A 57 17.43 -4.19 6.84
CA SER A 57 18.65 -3.48 7.21
C SER A 57 18.45 -1.98 7.48
N CYS A 58 17.60 -1.29 6.71
CA CYS A 58 17.45 0.17 6.81
C CYS A 58 16.02 0.66 7.11
N GLY A 59 15.08 -0.27 7.30
CA GLY A 59 13.69 0.05 7.63
C GLY A 59 12.87 0.72 6.53
N PHE A 60 13.40 0.89 5.30
CA PHE A 60 12.61 1.42 4.19
C PHE A 60 11.38 0.55 3.92
N ILE A 61 10.21 1.18 3.81
CA ILE A 61 8.93 0.52 3.54
C ILE A 61 8.50 0.85 2.12
N GLU A 62 8.16 -0.20 1.37
CA GLU A 62 7.57 -0.07 0.04
C GLU A 62 6.15 -0.59 0.06
N LEU A 63 5.19 0.27 -0.30
CA LEU A 63 3.76 -0.02 -0.26
C LEU A 63 3.23 -0.33 -1.67
N TYR A 64 2.30 -1.27 -1.73
CA TYR A 64 1.64 -1.68 -2.97
C TYR A 64 0.13 -1.76 -2.77
N ALA A 65 -0.60 -1.37 -3.81
CA ALA A 65 -1.99 -1.77 -3.96
C ALA A 65 -2.04 -3.29 -4.22
N ALA A 66 -2.76 -4.04 -3.39
CA ALA A 66 -2.93 -5.49 -3.54
C ALA A 66 -3.61 -5.85 -4.87
N ASP A 67 -4.52 -4.98 -5.32
CA ASP A 67 -5.17 -5.07 -6.64
C ASP A 67 -5.28 -3.66 -7.25
N PRO A 68 -4.25 -3.20 -7.99
CA PRO A 68 -4.26 -1.87 -8.59
C PRO A 68 -5.32 -1.73 -9.70
N GLY A 69 -5.85 -2.84 -10.24
CA GLY A 69 -6.93 -2.81 -11.23
C GLY A 69 -8.22 -2.24 -10.66
N LYS A 70 -8.49 -2.51 -9.37
CA LYS A 70 -9.63 -1.93 -8.64
C LYS A 70 -9.59 -0.42 -8.49
N LEU A 71 -8.43 0.21 -8.67
CA LEU A 71 -8.25 1.67 -8.53
C LEU A 71 -8.36 2.43 -9.86
N ARG A 72 -8.45 1.73 -11.00
CA ARG A 72 -8.57 2.37 -12.32
C ARG A 72 -10.01 2.79 -12.55
N ASN A 73 -10.22 3.92 -13.21
CA ASN A 73 -11.55 4.34 -13.66
C ASN A 73 -11.97 3.57 -14.91
#